data_AF-A0A940VCZ3-F1
#
_entry.id   AF-A0A940VCZ3-F1
#
_cell.length_a   1.000
_cell.length_b   1.000
_cell.length_c   1.000
_cell.angle_alpha   90.00
_cell.angle_beta   90.00
_cell.angle_gamma   90.00
#
_symmetry.space_group_name_H-M   'P 1'
#
loop_
_entity.id
_entity.type
_entity.pdbx_description
1 polymer ?
#
loop_
_entity_poly.entity_id
_entity_poly.type
_entity_poly.pdbx_seq_one_letter_code
_entity_poly.pdbx_strand_id
1 'polypeptide(L)'
;FSEVSPAMDLQKKGGYELYVPAEAAAYKPEYQSNPAGYFTWAGSTFAGIAYNKERVKGDQIPKVWKDILNPAFKGNISAKFSSSGSQHANWYMLRKLYGNDFWKGFASQKPRGFDSRAQLFDRLSKGDDAVCSMAEYAGYILVKEKGANIEMIEPPDGLTATPIVLGIPTKAPHPEAAKLFIDWALSARGQAVYQNEKILLYGSVRKDAPPMATGKRLSDFKLLFPTDWNDFVESHSVFVKEWNAIMGL
;
A
#
# COMPACT_ATOMS: atom_id res chain seq x y z
N PHE A 1 5.96 -7.11 4.93
CA PHE A 1 5.52 -8.00 3.85
C PHE A 1 4.38 -7.36 3.10
N SER A 2 4.25 -7.61 1.79
CA SER A 2 3.03 -7.25 1.03
C SER A 2 2.01 -8.27 1.46
N GLU A 3 0.78 -7.93 1.81
CA GLU A 3 -0.19 -8.94 2.28
C GLU A 3 -0.46 -10.00 1.20
N VAL A 4 -0.18 -9.71 -0.08
CA VAL A 4 -0.48 -10.62 -1.19
C VAL A 4 0.57 -11.70 -1.39
N SER A 5 1.86 -11.40 -1.31
CA SER A 5 2.90 -12.40 -1.59
C SER A 5 2.88 -13.57 -0.59
N PRO A 6 2.81 -13.33 0.74
CA PRO A 6 2.58 -14.35 1.74
C PRO A 6 1.23 -15.03 1.58
N ALA A 7 0.17 -14.32 1.17
CA ALA A 7 -1.12 -14.97 0.92
C ALA A 7 -1.01 -15.99 -0.23
N MET A 8 -0.43 -15.61 -1.35
CA MET A 8 -0.23 -16.53 -2.47
C MET A 8 0.71 -17.70 -2.14
N ASP A 9 1.80 -17.42 -1.41
CA ASP A 9 2.72 -18.46 -0.94
C ASP A 9 2.02 -19.43 0.02
N LEU A 10 1.19 -18.92 0.94
CA LEU A 10 0.39 -19.73 1.85
C LEU A 10 -0.61 -20.61 1.09
N GLN A 11 -1.26 -20.07 0.05
CA GLN A 11 -2.12 -20.87 -0.83
C GLN A 11 -1.34 -21.98 -1.54
N LYS A 12 -0.17 -21.67 -2.15
CA LYS A 12 0.68 -22.66 -2.82
C LYS A 12 1.11 -23.79 -1.87
N LYS A 13 1.28 -23.48 -0.59
CA LYS A 13 1.64 -24.44 0.47
C LYS A 13 0.43 -25.18 1.08
N GLY A 14 -0.78 -24.98 0.57
CA GLY A 14 -2.00 -25.59 1.11
C GLY A 14 -2.34 -25.09 2.52
N GLY A 15 -1.95 -23.87 2.84
CA GLY A 15 -2.02 -23.30 4.18
C GLY A 15 -3.34 -22.60 4.53
N TYR A 16 -4.31 -22.58 3.63
CA TYR A 16 -5.65 -22.02 3.87
C TYR A 16 -6.70 -23.12 4.07
N GLU A 17 -7.53 -22.95 5.09
CA GLU A 17 -8.82 -23.64 5.20
C GLU A 17 -9.74 -23.10 4.11
N LEU A 18 -10.36 -24.01 3.35
CA LEU A 18 -11.27 -23.63 2.27
C LEU A 18 -12.60 -23.14 2.87
N TYR A 19 -12.92 -21.87 2.66
CA TYR A 19 -14.14 -21.26 3.15
C TYR A 19 -14.60 -20.13 2.22
N VAL A 20 -15.82 -20.24 1.70
CA VAL A 20 -16.46 -19.18 0.92
C VAL A 20 -17.49 -18.48 1.81
N PRO A 21 -17.21 -17.26 2.30
CA PRO A 21 -18.13 -16.52 3.16
C PRO A 21 -19.37 -16.09 2.38
N ALA A 22 -20.52 -16.00 3.06
CA ALA A 22 -21.77 -15.59 2.42
C ALA A 22 -21.65 -14.19 1.79
N GLU A 23 -20.88 -13.33 2.44
CA GLU A 23 -20.61 -11.96 1.99
C GLU A 23 -19.82 -11.89 0.67
N ALA A 24 -19.19 -12.98 0.21
CA ALA A 24 -18.43 -13.02 -1.04
C ALA A 24 -19.25 -12.58 -2.27
N ALA A 25 -20.58 -12.76 -2.25
CA ALA A 25 -21.48 -12.32 -3.32
C ALA A 25 -21.50 -10.79 -3.53
N ALA A 26 -21.20 -10.02 -2.48
CA ALA A 26 -21.11 -8.56 -2.52
C ALA A 26 -19.77 -8.06 -3.14
N TYR A 27 -18.84 -8.96 -3.42
CA TYR A 27 -17.54 -8.68 -4.03
C TYR A 27 -17.53 -9.11 -5.50
N LYS A 28 -16.58 -8.59 -6.27
CA LYS A 28 -16.38 -9.07 -7.65
C LYS A 28 -15.61 -10.39 -7.64
N PRO A 29 -15.82 -11.29 -8.62
CA PRO A 29 -15.07 -12.54 -8.72
C PRO A 29 -13.55 -12.33 -8.75
N GLU A 30 -13.06 -11.25 -9.35
CA GLU A 30 -11.63 -10.91 -9.42
C GLU A 30 -10.98 -10.60 -8.06
N TYR A 31 -11.79 -10.35 -7.01
CA TYR A 31 -11.34 -10.12 -5.64
C TYR A 31 -11.30 -11.41 -4.82
N GLN A 32 -11.63 -12.54 -5.43
CA GLN A 32 -11.51 -13.85 -4.80
C GLN A 32 -10.23 -14.53 -5.26
N SER A 33 -9.68 -15.38 -4.40
CA SER A 33 -8.72 -16.40 -4.81
C SER A 33 -9.22 -17.20 -6.01
N ASN A 34 -8.29 -17.74 -6.82
CA ASN A 34 -8.60 -18.66 -7.90
C ASN A 34 -7.88 -20.00 -7.67
N PRO A 35 -8.59 -21.11 -7.41
CA PRO A 35 -10.05 -21.18 -7.23
C PRO A 35 -10.51 -20.47 -5.93
N ALA A 36 -11.79 -20.12 -5.85
CA ALA A 36 -12.35 -19.36 -4.73
C ALA A 36 -12.33 -20.14 -3.41
N GLY A 37 -12.25 -19.40 -2.30
CA GLY A 37 -12.38 -19.92 -0.93
C GLY A 37 -11.07 -20.01 -0.14
N TYR A 38 -9.93 -19.66 -0.71
CA TYR A 38 -8.66 -19.57 0.04
C TYR A 38 -8.49 -18.20 0.70
N PHE A 39 -8.76 -17.14 -0.06
CA PHE A 39 -8.79 -15.77 0.43
C PHE A 39 -9.74 -14.89 -0.39
N THR A 40 -10.07 -13.73 0.20
CA THR A 40 -10.86 -12.64 -0.40
C THR A 40 -10.15 -11.31 -0.18
N TRP A 41 -10.16 -10.42 -1.17
CA TRP A 41 -9.74 -9.03 -0.98
C TRP A 41 -10.88 -8.26 -0.29
N ALA A 42 -10.63 -7.81 0.92
CA ALA A 42 -11.58 -7.03 1.69
C ALA A 42 -11.57 -5.54 1.30
N GLY A 43 -10.40 -5.04 0.89
CA GLY A 43 -10.18 -3.64 0.56
C GLY A 43 -8.84 -3.42 -0.10
N SER A 44 -8.40 -2.16 -0.14
CA SER A 44 -7.09 -1.79 -0.62
C SER A 44 -6.48 -0.65 0.18
N THR A 45 -5.18 -0.78 0.43
CA THR A 45 -4.31 0.32 0.82
C THR A 45 -3.57 0.85 -0.39
N PHE A 46 -3.26 2.14 -0.39
CA PHE A 46 -2.55 2.78 -1.47
C PHE A 46 -1.65 3.89 -0.96
N ALA A 47 -0.64 4.19 -1.76
CA ALA A 47 0.39 5.15 -1.44
C ALA A 47 0.75 6.02 -2.64
N GLY A 48 1.07 7.27 -2.33
CA GLY A 48 1.56 8.27 -3.26
C GLY A 48 2.90 8.84 -2.80
N ILE A 49 3.22 10.01 -3.30
CA ILE A 49 4.29 10.84 -2.75
C ILE A 49 3.65 11.89 -1.85
N ALA A 50 4.24 12.13 -0.68
CA ALA A 50 3.89 13.29 0.14
C ALA A 50 5.10 14.18 0.36
N TYR A 51 4.88 15.48 0.48
CA TYR A 51 5.93 16.47 0.68
C TYR A 51 5.59 17.44 1.82
N ASN A 52 6.61 18.02 2.43
CA ASN A 52 6.45 19.09 3.41
C ASN A 52 6.29 20.44 2.69
N LYS A 53 5.19 21.16 2.96
CA LYS A 53 4.83 22.40 2.25
C LYS A 53 5.72 23.60 2.56
N GLU A 54 6.50 23.53 3.64
CA GLU A 54 7.49 24.57 3.97
C GLU A 54 8.80 24.34 3.24
N ARG A 55 9.16 23.06 3.03
CA ARG A 55 10.40 22.64 2.36
C ARG A 55 10.30 22.62 0.84
N VAL A 56 9.11 22.35 0.30
CA VAL A 56 8.90 22.17 -1.15
C VAL A 56 7.79 23.12 -1.63
N LYS A 57 8.16 24.04 -2.53
CA LYS A 57 7.28 25.13 -3.00
C LYS A 57 7.41 25.36 -4.50
N GLY A 58 6.40 26.00 -5.08
CA GLY A 58 6.44 26.47 -6.46
C GLY A 58 6.68 25.34 -7.46
N ASP A 59 7.69 25.52 -8.31
CA ASP A 59 8.10 24.58 -9.34
C ASP A 59 8.76 23.29 -8.80
N GLN A 60 9.16 23.27 -7.53
CA GLN A 60 9.70 22.08 -6.89
C GLN A 60 8.64 21.06 -6.53
N ILE A 61 7.34 21.44 -6.48
CA ILE A 61 6.28 20.52 -6.08
C ILE A 61 6.20 19.37 -7.09
N PRO A 62 6.42 18.10 -6.67
CA PRO A 62 6.33 16.96 -7.56
C PRO A 62 4.92 16.82 -8.15
N LYS A 63 4.82 16.51 -9.44
CA LYS A 63 3.56 16.29 -10.15
C LYS A 63 3.45 14.86 -10.67
N VAL A 64 4.59 14.25 -10.98
CA VAL A 64 4.73 12.85 -11.38
C VAL A 64 5.77 12.15 -10.51
N TRP A 65 5.76 10.82 -10.50
CA TRP A 65 6.72 10.02 -9.75
C TRP A 65 8.18 10.36 -10.06
N LYS A 66 8.51 10.66 -11.33
CA LYS A 66 9.86 11.02 -11.79
C LYS A 66 10.40 12.31 -11.14
N ASP A 67 9.53 13.20 -10.65
CA ASP A 67 9.97 14.49 -10.12
C ASP A 67 10.74 14.34 -8.79
N ILE A 68 10.57 13.22 -8.07
CA ILE A 68 11.37 12.94 -6.87
C ILE A 68 12.85 12.68 -7.20
N LEU A 69 13.20 12.55 -8.48
CA LEU A 69 14.58 12.44 -8.96
C LEU A 69 15.25 13.82 -9.12
N ASN A 70 14.55 14.92 -8.82
CA ASN A 70 15.14 16.24 -8.82
C ASN A 70 16.30 16.30 -7.80
N PRO A 71 17.53 16.71 -8.19
CA PRO A 71 18.67 16.81 -7.29
C PRO A 71 18.45 17.67 -6.03
N ALA A 72 17.47 18.58 -6.05
CA ALA A 72 17.06 19.37 -4.89
C ALA A 72 16.59 18.49 -3.69
N PHE A 73 16.15 17.26 -3.95
CA PHE A 73 15.70 16.33 -2.90
C PHE A 73 16.78 15.39 -2.38
N LYS A 74 18.01 15.46 -2.91
CA LYS A 74 19.10 14.58 -2.51
C LYS A 74 19.34 14.61 -1.01
N GLY A 75 19.34 13.44 -0.38
CA GLY A 75 19.50 13.22 1.06
C GLY A 75 18.27 13.55 1.91
N ASN A 76 17.16 14.00 1.29
CA ASN A 76 15.95 14.49 1.95
C ASN A 76 14.69 13.71 1.52
N ILE A 77 14.86 12.49 1.01
CA ILE A 77 13.76 11.58 0.67
C ILE A 77 13.72 10.44 1.67
N SER A 78 12.55 10.18 2.24
CA SER A 78 12.29 9.00 3.04
C SER A 78 11.54 7.93 2.27
N ALA A 79 11.80 6.68 2.63
CA ALA A 79 11.20 5.49 2.05
C ALA A 79 11.10 4.38 3.10
N LYS A 80 10.36 3.31 2.79
CA LYS A 80 10.37 2.11 3.64
C LYS A 80 11.56 1.22 3.33
N PHE A 81 11.95 0.39 4.30
CA PHE A 81 12.86 -0.72 4.05
C PHE A 81 12.23 -1.84 3.21
N SER A 82 13.07 -2.76 2.73
CA SER A 82 12.68 -3.92 1.91
C SER A 82 11.80 -4.94 2.66
N SER A 83 11.74 -4.85 3.99
CA SER A 83 10.76 -5.55 4.83
C SER A 83 9.31 -5.17 4.50
N SER A 84 9.08 -3.98 3.91
CA SER A 84 7.76 -3.45 3.60
C SER A 84 7.21 -4.00 2.28
N GLY A 85 5.97 -4.48 2.36
CA GLY A 85 5.23 -4.94 1.21
C GLY A 85 4.78 -3.89 0.23
N SER A 86 4.22 -2.82 0.77
CA SER A 86 3.80 -1.66 -0.02
C SER A 86 5.01 -1.06 -0.75
N GLN A 87 6.21 -1.17 -0.17
CA GLN A 87 7.44 -0.76 -0.84
C GLN A 87 7.82 -1.66 -2.01
N HIS A 88 7.66 -2.98 -1.87
CA HIS A 88 7.83 -3.91 -2.99
C HIS A 88 6.83 -3.64 -4.12
N ALA A 89 5.55 -3.43 -3.78
CA ALA A 89 4.51 -3.06 -4.74
C ALA A 89 4.83 -1.73 -5.44
N ASN A 90 5.27 -0.72 -4.70
CA ASN A 90 5.69 0.56 -5.26
C ASN A 90 6.89 0.39 -6.20
N TRP A 91 7.92 -0.35 -5.78
CA TRP A 91 9.08 -0.68 -6.61
C TRP A 91 8.70 -1.36 -7.91
N TYR A 92 7.83 -2.37 -7.82
CA TYR A 92 7.38 -3.16 -8.96
C TYR A 92 6.59 -2.31 -9.96
N MET A 93 5.61 -1.54 -9.48
CA MET A 93 4.77 -0.72 -10.34
C MET A 93 5.55 0.39 -11.03
N LEU A 94 6.41 1.11 -10.30
CA LEU A 94 7.21 2.19 -10.90
C LEU A 94 8.28 1.65 -11.85
N ARG A 95 8.79 0.43 -11.61
CA ARG A 95 9.65 -0.27 -12.58
C ARG A 95 8.91 -0.60 -13.87
N LYS A 96 7.66 -1.06 -13.81
CA LYS A 96 6.84 -1.33 -15.01
C LYS A 96 6.54 -0.04 -15.78
N LEU A 97 6.32 1.09 -15.09
CA LEU A 97 6.02 2.38 -15.71
C LEU A 97 7.24 3.07 -16.33
N TYR A 98 8.39 3.03 -15.65
CA TYR A 98 9.54 3.88 -16.00
C TYR A 98 10.84 3.13 -16.26
N GLY A 99 10.83 1.80 -16.14
CA GLY A 99 12.02 0.97 -16.28
C GLY A 99 13.00 1.11 -15.13
N ASN A 100 14.15 0.45 -15.27
CA ASN A 100 15.17 0.39 -14.22
C ASN A 100 15.86 1.72 -13.96
N ASP A 101 15.85 2.64 -14.92
CA ASP A 101 16.53 3.93 -14.80
C ASP A 101 15.91 4.83 -13.74
N PHE A 102 14.61 4.68 -13.47
CA PHE A 102 13.95 5.37 -12.36
C PHE A 102 14.62 5.04 -11.03
N TRP A 103 14.83 3.75 -10.74
CA TRP A 103 15.42 3.33 -9.48
C TRP A 103 16.93 3.60 -9.39
N LYS A 104 17.66 3.63 -10.52
CA LYS A 104 19.04 4.14 -10.56
C LYS A 104 19.11 5.62 -10.20
N GLY A 105 18.20 6.43 -10.75
CA GLY A 105 18.06 7.85 -10.42
C GLY A 105 17.69 8.04 -8.95
N PHE A 106 16.79 7.20 -8.42
CA PHE A 106 16.36 7.25 -7.03
C PHE A 106 17.52 6.93 -6.07
N ALA A 107 18.33 5.92 -6.38
CA ALA A 107 19.56 5.63 -5.61
C ALA A 107 20.49 6.85 -5.53
N SER A 108 20.61 7.60 -6.63
CA SER A 108 21.45 8.81 -6.69
C SER A 108 20.94 9.94 -5.79
N GLN A 109 19.67 9.88 -5.36
CA GLN A 109 19.10 10.79 -4.36
C GLN A 109 19.50 10.46 -2.92
N LYS A 110 20.15 9.32 -2.65
CA LYS A 110 20.53 8.89 -1.30
C LYS A 110 19.34 8.91 -0.31
N PRO A 111 18.26 8.14 -0.59
CA PRO A 111 17.09 8.08 0.28
C PRO A 111 17.42 7.47 1.64
N ARG A 112 16.57 7.72 2.64
CA ARG A 112 16.66 7.13 3.98
C ARG A 112 15.52 6.14 4.20
N GLY A 113 15.87 4.93 4.63
CA GLY A 113 14.91 3.86 4.91
C GLY A 113 14.41 3.88 6.35
N PHE A 114 13.13 3.56 6.55
CA PHE A 114 12.50 3.41 7.87
C PHE A 114 11.45 2.29 7.86
N ASP A 115 11.34 1.49 8.93
CA ASP A 115 10.25 0.51 9.06
C ASP A 115 8.95 1.18 9.51
N SER A 116 9.04 2.10 10.48
CA SER A 116 7.88 2.70 11.13
C SER A 116 7.17 3.71 10.23
N ARG A 117 5.87 3.50 10.00
CA ARG A 117 4.99 4.45 9.30
C ARG A 117 4.93 5.78 10.07
N ALA A 118 4.81 5.72 11.39
CA ALA A 118 4.75 6.91 12.24
C ALA A 118 6.04 7.74 12.12
N GLN A 119 7.20 7.08 12.07
CA GLN A 119 8.49 7.75 11.93
C GLN A 119 8.61 8.48 10.57
N LEU A 120 8.19 7.85 9.47
CA LEU A 120 8.17 8.50 8.15
C LEU A 120 7.37 9.81 8.17
N PHE A 121 6.15 9.77 8.70
CA PHE A 121 5.29 10.95 8.75
C PHE A 121 5.74 11.99 9.78
N ASP A 122 6.33 11.59 10.91
CA ASP A 122 6.89 12.53 11.89
C ASP A 122 8.04 13.35 11.28
N ARG A 123 8.99 12.67 10.62
CA ARG A 123 10.11 13.32 9.93
C ARG A 123 9.66 14.23 8.79
N LEU A 124 8.70 13.77 7.98
CA LEU A 124 8.12 14.60 6.93
C LEU A 124 7.42 15.83 7.51
N SER A 125 6.63 15.67 8.58
CA SER A 125 5.86 16.76 9.20
C SER A 125 6.78 17.82 9.80
N LYS A 126 7.91 17.40 10.40
CA LYS A 126 8.93 18.30 10.97
C LYS A 126 9.86 18.93 9.92
N GLY A 127 9.82 18.43 8.68
CA GLY A 127 10.68 18.92 7.59
C GLY A 127 12.10 18.34 7.59
N ASP A 128 12.38 17.35 8.45
CA ASP A 128 13.63 16.59 8.45
C ASP A 128 13.86 15.87 7.12
N ASP A 129 12.76 15.42 6.50
CA ASP A 129 12.71 14.93 5.13
C ASP A 129 11.77 15.87 4.33
N ALA A 130 12.16 16.22 3.10
CA ALA A 130 11.35 17.07 2.24
C ALA A 130 10.22 16.28 1.55
N VAL A 131 10.49 15.01 1.25
CA VAL A 131 9.62 14.12 0.49
C VAL A 131 9.57 12.74 1.15
N CYS A 132 8.38 12.16 1.25
CA CYS A 132 8.17 10.74 1.50
C CYS A 132 7.75 10.08 0.18
N SER A 133 8.58 9.18 -0.33
CA SER A 133 8.42 8.54 -1.66
C SER A 133 7.32 7.48 -1.71
N MET A 134 6.88 6.99 -0.55
CA MET A 134 5.80 6.00 -0.42
C MET A 134 4.99 6.38 0.83
N ALA A 135 4.17 7.41 0.68
CA ALA A 135 3.29 7.91 1.72
C ALA A 135 1.95 7.18 1.65
N GLU A 136 1.69 6.31 2.63
CA GLU A 136 0.43 5.57 2.74
C GLU A 136 -0.72 6.53 3.07
N TYR A 137 -1.83 6.45 2.31
CA TYR A 137 -2.95 7.39 2.41
C TYR A 137 -3.54 7.49 3.83
N ALA A 138 -3.78 6.36 4.48
CA ALA A 138 -4.27 6.32 5.86
C ALA A 138 -3.33 7.07 6.84
N GLY A 139 -2.02 6.91 6.67
CA GLY A 139 -1.02 7.62 7.48
C GLY A 139 -1.01 9.13 7.21
N TYR A 140 -1.13 9.52 5.94
CA TYR A 140 -1.22 10.92 5.53
C TYR A 140 -2.46 11.60 6.14
N ILE A 141 -3.64 10.99 6.01
CA ILE A 141 -4.88 11.52 6.58
C ILE A 141 -4.75 11.70 8.10
N LEU A 142 -4.21 10.70 8.80
CA LEU A 142 -4.03 10.74 10.25
C LEU A 142 -3.20 11.94 10.71
N VAL A 143 -2.09 12.26 10.02
CA VAL A 143 -1.25 13.41 10.41
C VAL A 143 -1.79 14.74 9.88
N LYS A 144 -2.47 14.74 8.73
CA LYS A 144 -3.14 15.93 8.18
C LYS A 144 -4.24 16.43 9.11
N GLU A 145 -5.05 15.53 9.66
CA GLU A 145 -6.06 15.87 10.67
C GLU A 145 -5.45 16.44 11.96
N LYS A 146 -4.22 16.06 12.30
CA LYS A 146 -3.46 16.62 13.43
C LYS A 146 -2.78 17.95 13.10
N GLY A 147 -3.02 18.51 11.91
CA GLY A 147 -2.49 19.81 11.50
C GLY A 147 -1.10 19.76 10.85
N ALA A 148 -0.60 18.59 10.46
CA ALA A 148 0.68 18.51 9.76
C ALA A 148 0.66 19.31 8.44
N ASN A 149 1.65 20.18 8.25
CA ASN A 149 1.78 21.03 7.05
C ASN A 149 2.43 20.27 5.88
N ILE A 150 1.84 19.13 5.53
CA ILE A 150 2.28 18.25 4.44
C ILE A 150 1.17 18.13 3.39
N GLU A 151 1.52 17.74 2.18
CA GLU A 151 0.55 17.45 1.12
C GLU A 151 0.89 16.15 0.40
N MET A 152 -0.14 15.38 0.05
CA MET A 152 0.00 14.20 -0.81
C MET A 152 -0.29 14.60 -2.25
N ILE A 153 0.52 14.09 -3.17
CA ILE A 153 0.25 14.23 -4.60
C ILE A 153 -0.44 12.96 -5.09
N GLU A 154 -1.34 13.14 -6.05
CA GLU A 154 -1.96 12.07 -6.81
C GLU A 154 -1.39 12.13 -8.24
N PRO A 155 -0.32 11.36 -8.56
CA PRO A 155 0.28 11.41 -9.89
C PRO A 155 -0.74 11.02 -10.96
N PRO A 156 -0.73 11.66 -12.15
CA PRO A 156 -1.61 11.27 -13.26
C PRO A 156 -1.47 9.79 -13.68
N ASP A 157 -0.30 9.20 -13.45
CA ASP A 157 -0.05 7.78 -13.70
C ASP A 157 -0.77 6.87 -12.69
N GLY A 158 -1.09 7.37 -11.49
CA GLY A 158 -1.83 6.68 -10.44
C GLY A 158 -1.02 6.45 -9.16
N LEU A 159 -1.73 6.02 -8.12
CA LEU A 159 -1.21 5.67 -6.79
C LEU A 159 -0.94 4.18 -6.71
N THR A 160 0.21 3.78 -6.18
CA THR A 160 0.54 2.35 -6.04
C THR A 160 -0.31 1.73 -4.95
N ALA A 161 -0.95 0.61 -5.23
CA ALA A 161 -1.95 0.00 -4.37
C ALA A 161 -1.66 -1.48 -4.11
N THR A 162 -2.04 -1.92 -2.92
CA THR A 162 -2.02 -3.32 -2.50
C THR A 162 -3.39 -3.70 -1.94
N PRO A 163 -3.90 -4.90 -2.23
CA PRO A 163 -5.13 -5.35 -1.63
C PRO A 163 -4.91 -5.80 -0.18
N ILE A 164 -5.95 -5.66 0.63
CA ILE A 164 -6.06 -6.27 1.95
C ILE A 164 -6.68 -7.64 1.79
N VAL A 165 -5.91 -8.68 2.07
CA VAL A 165 -6.29 -10.08 1.86
C VAL A 165 -6.73 -10.69 3.19
N LEU A 166 -7.91 -11.32 3.20
CA LEU A 166 -8.41 -12.07 4.35
C LEU A 166 -8.57 -13.55 3.96
N GLY A 167 -8.10 -14.45 4.82
CA GLY A 167 -8.25 -15.89 4.66
C GLY A 167 -8.01 -16.61 5.99
N ILE A 168 -8.39 -17.88 6.07
CA ILE A 168 -8.32 -18.67 7.31
C ILE A 168 -7.16 -19.66 7.20
N PRO A 169 -6.15 -19.63 8.08
CA PRO A 169 -5.09 -20.64 8.06
C PRO A 169 -5.63 -22.04 8.39
N THR A 170 -5.11 -23.09 7.74
CA THR A 170 -5.53 -24.49 8.00
C THR A 170 -5.35 -24.95 9.44
N LYS A 171 -4.45 -24.31 10.20
CA LYS A 171 -4.15 -24.62 11.61
C LYS A 171 -4.69 -23.57 12.57
N ALA A 172 -5.75 -22.84 12.21
CA ALA A 172 -6.40 -21.91 13.12
C ALA A 172 -6.84 -22.65 14.40
N PRO A 173 -6.45 -22.21 15.61
CA PRO A 173 -6.85 -22.88 16.86
C PRO A 173 -8.36 -22.80 17.12
N HIS A 174 -9.04 -21.85 16.48
CA HIS A 174 -10.48 -21.61 16.59
C HIS A 174 -11.10 -21.39 15.19
N PRO A 175 -11.26 -22.44 14.36
CA PRO A 175 -11.67 -22.28 12.95
C PRO A 175 -13.06 -21.67 12.79
N GLU A 176 -14.03 -22.03 13.65
CA GLU A 176 -15.39 -21.47 13.58
C GLU A 176 -15.43 -19.99 13.97
N ALA A 177 -14.60 -19.56 14.94
CA ALA A 177 -14.46 -18.15 15.26
C ALA A 177 -13.78 -17.37 14.12
N ALA A 178 -12.83 -18.00 13.41
CA ALA A 178 -12.21 -17.41 12.23
C ALA A 178 -13.22 -17.22 11.09
N LYS A 179 -14.09 -18.21 10.83
CA LYS A 179 -15.20 -18.09 9.84
C LYS A 179 -16.13 -16.93 10.19
N LEU A 180 -16.57 -16.86 11.44
CA LEU A 180 -17.41 -15.76 11.92
C LEU A 180 -16.72 -14.39 11.75
N PHE A 181 -15.40 -14.32 12.02
CA PHE A 181 -14.62 -13.12 11.80
C PHE A 181 -14.55 -12.74 10.32
N ILE A 182 -14.32 -13.70 9.41
CA ILE A 182 -14.29 -13.43 7.96
C ILE A 182 -15.65 -12.92 7.46
N ASP A 183 -16.75 -13.55 7.87
CA ASP A 183 -18.11 -13.08 7.54
C ASP A 183 -18.32 -11.65 8.04
N TRP A 184 -18.00 -11.37 9.30
CA TRP A 184 -18.12 -10.03 9.85
C TRP A 184 -17.22 -9.01 9.12
N ALA A 185 -15.95 -9.34 8.90
CA ALA A 185 -14.97 -8.44 8.29
C ALA A 185 -15.35 -8.08 6.85
N LEU A 186 -15.96 -9.01 6.10
CA LEU A 186 -16.44 -8.78 4.75
C LEU A 186 -17.85 -8.15 4.70
N SER A 187 -18.62 -8.21 5.78
CA SER A 187 -19.95 -7.59 5.85
C SER A 187 -19.92 -6.06 5.68
N ALA A 188 -21.06 -5.48 5.32
CA ALA A 188 -21.20 -4.02 5.26
C ALA A 188 -20.82 -3.34 6.59
N ARG A 189 -21.13 -3.97 7.74
CA ARG A 189 -20.78 -3.47 9.06
C ARG A 189 -19.28 -3.51 9.32
N GLY A 190 -18.60 -4.61 8.99
CA GLY A 190 -17.15 -4.72 9.14
C GLY A 190 -16.41 -3.73 8.25
N GLN A 191 -16.82 -3.63 6.98
CA GLN A 191 -16.26 -2.66 6.04
C GLN A 191 -16.48 -1.21 6.50
N ALA A 192 -17.62 -0.89 7.12
CA ALA A 192 -17.84 0.42 7.72
C ALA A 192 -16.86 0.72 8.85
N VAL A 193 -16.48 -0.27 9.68
CA VAL A 193 -15.43 -0.08 10.69
C VAL A 193 -14.10 0.23 10.02
N TYR A 194 -13.68 -0.59 9.04
CA TYR A 194 -12.39 -0.40 8.36
C TYR A 194 -12.24 0.95 7.64
N GLN A 195 -13.33 1.47 7.08
CA GLN A 195 -13.33 2.74 6.38
C GLN A 195 -13.44 3.98 7.29
N ASN A 196 -13.90 3.81 8.53
CA ASN A 196 -14.09 4.90 9.49
C ASN A 196 -13.03 4.94 10.60
N GLU A 197 -12.40 3.80 10.91
CA GLU A 197 -11.30 3.74 11.86
C GLU A 197 -10.03 4.33 11.25
N LYS A 198 -9.63 5.49 11.78
CA LYS A 198 -8.56 6.34 11.22
C LYS A 198 -7.20 5.67 11.12
N ILE A 199 -6.95 4.64 11.93
CA ILE A 199 -5.70 3.88 11.91
C ILE A 199 -5.68 2.87 10.73
N LEU A 200 -6.86 2.40 10.31
CA LEU A 200 -7.02 1.39 9.27
C LEU A 200 -7.26 2.04 7.91
N LEU A 201 -8.24 2.95 7.84
CA LEU A 201 -8.64 3.81 6.70
C LEU A 201 -8.26 3.26 5.32
N TYR A 202 -8.54 1.99 5.08
CA TYR A 202 -8.38 1.38 3.77
C TYR A 202 -9.73 1.38 3.08
N GLY A 203 -9.72 1.62 1.78
CA GLY A 203 -10.97 1.67 1.04
C GLY A 203 -11.51 0.25 0.81
N SER A 204 -12.81 0.09 0.93
CA SER A 204 -13.48 -1.18 0.68
C SER A 204 -13.59 -1.46 -0.82
N VAL A 205 -13.41 -2.72 -1.21
CA VAL A 205 -13.72 -3.20 -2.57
C VAL A 205 -15.11 -3.84 -2.68
N ARG A 206 -15.90 -3.81 -1.60
CA ARG A 206 -17.30 -4.26 -1.58
C ARG A 206 -18.17 -3.31 -2.41
N LYS A 207 -19.09 -3.85 -3.23
CA LYS A 207 -19.87 -3.08 -4.22
C LYS A 207 -20.73 -1.96 -3.62
N ASP A 208 -21.28 -2.19 -2.43
CA ASP A 208 -22.22 -1.31 -1.72
C ASP A 208 -21.57 -0.55 -0.55
N ALA A 209 -20.23 -0.56 -0.44
CA ALA A 209 -19.54 0.15 0.62
C ALA A 209 -19.84 1.66 0.59
N PRO A 210 -20.02 2.32 1.75
CA PRO A 210 -20.09 3.78 1.81
C PRO A 210 -18.73 4.41 1.45
N PRO A 211 -18.63 5.73 1.26
CA PRO A 211 -17.33 6.39 1.20
C PRO A 211 -16.53 6.19 2.50
N MET A 212 -15.21 6.35 2.43
CA MET A 212 -14.34 6.46 3.61
C MET A 212 -14.70 7.71 4.43
N ALA A 213 -14.22 7.80 5.68
CA ALA A 213 -14.42 8.98 6.52
C ALA A 213 -13.93 10.30 5.87
N THR A 214 -13.04 10.22 4.88
CA THR A 214 -12.59 11.37 4.07
C THR A 214 -13.61 11.82 3.02
N GLY A 215 -14.75 11.13 2.89
CA GLY A 215 -15.75 11.32 1.84
C GLY A 215 -15.39 10.70 0.50
N LYS A 216 -14.20 10.09 0.38
CA LYS A 216 -13.68 9.48 -0.87
C LYS A 216 -13.97 7.99 -0.95
N ARG A 217 -14.06 7.47 -2.17
CA ARG A 217 -14.12 6.05 -2.53
C ARG A 217 -12.83 5.62 -3.21
N LEU A 218 -12.55 4.30 -3.24
CA LEU A 218 -11.42 3.79 -4.05
C LEU A 218 -11.54 4.18 -5.52
N SER A 219 -12.75 4.24 -6.06
CA SER A 219 -13.04 4.65 -7.44
C SER A 219 -12.68 6.11 -7.76
N ASP A 220 -12.49 6.94 -6.74
CA ASP A 220 -12.09 8.34 -6.92
C ASP A 220 -10.59 8.47 -7.18
N PHE A 221 -9.83 7.38 -6.98
CA PHE A 221 -8.39 7.33 -7.17
C PHE A 221 -8.04 6.45 -8.37
N LYS A 222 -7.03 6.87 -9.14
CA LYS A 222 -6.40 5.98 -10.12
C LYS A 222 -5.41 5.09 -9.39
N LEU A 223 -5.79 3.83 -9.15
CA LEU A 223 -4.98 2.87 -8.41
C LEU A 223 -4.20 1.93 -9.34
N LEU A 224 -2.94 1.70 -9.00
CA LEU A 224 -1.99 0.85 -9.70
C LEU A 224 -1.76 -0.42 -8.90
N PHE A 225 -2.36 -1.52 -9.35
CA PHE A 225 -2.13 -2.86 -8.81
C PHE A 225 -1.17 -3.65 -9.70
N PRO A 226 -0.35 -4.54 -9.12
CA PRO A 226 0.25 -5.62 -9.89
C PRO A 226 -0.85 -6.41 -10.61
N THR A 227 -0.68 -6.60 -11.93
CA THR A 227 -1.61 -7.41 -12.74
C THR A 227 -1.10 -8.83 -12.95
N ASP A 228 0.23 -9.02 -12.94
CA ASP A 228 0.87 -10.32 -12.93
C ASP A 228 1.37 -10.63 -11.52
N TRP A 229 0.55 -11.35 -10.77
CA TRP A 229 0.83 -11.67 -9.38
C TRP A 229 1.94 -12.72 -9.21
N ASN A 230 2.18 -13.58 -10.21
CA ASN A 230 3.29 -14.54 -10.15
C ASN A 230 4.62 -13.83 -10.34
N ASP A 231 4.74 -12.99 -11.38
CA ASP A 231 5.92 -12.14 -11.61
C ASP A 231 6.16 -11.20 -10.42
N PHE A 232 5.09 -10.63 -9.84
CA PHE A 232 5.20 -9.83 -8.62
C PHE A 232 5.85 -10.62 -7.48
N VAL A 233 5.34 -11.81 -7.15
CA VAL A 233 5.90 -12.66 -6.08
C VAL A 233 7.34 -13.08 -6.37
N GLU A 234 7.63 -13.52 -7.59
CA GLU A 234 8.97 -13.96 -8.00
C GLU A 234 10.00 -12.82 -7.97
N SER A 235 9.57 -11.59 -8.25
CA SER A 235 10.42 -10.40 -8.20
C SER A 235 10.88 -10.00 -6.79
N HIS A 236 10.30 -10.58 -5.72
CA HIS A 236 10.56 -10.14 -4.34
C HIS A 236 12.04 -10.26 -3.96
N SER A 237 12.72 -11.35 -4.33
CA SER A 237 14.14 -11.53 -4.01
C SER A 237 15.03 -10.52 -4.73
N VAL A 238 14.69 -10.18 -5.98
CA VAL A 238 15.35 -9.13 -6.78
C VAL A 238 15.12 -7.77 -6.13
N PHE A 239 13.88 -7.47 -5.76
CA PHE A 239 13.53 -6.25 -5.03
C PHE A 239 14.35 -6.10 -3.76
N VAL A 240 14.37 -7.11 -2.88
CA VAL A 240 15.12 -7.04 -1.61
C VAL A 240 16.60 -6.74 -1.86
N LYS A 241 17.23 -7.46 -2.80
CA LYS A 241 18.65 -7.26 -3.12
C LYS A 241 18.94 -5.85 -3.62
N GLU A 242 18.17 -5.38 -4.60
CA GLU A 242 18.39 -4.05 -5.18
C GLU A 242 18.03 -2.93 -4.21
N TRP A 243 16.93 -3.07 -3.47
CA TRP A 243 16.45 -2.06 -2.54
C TRP A 243 17.40 -1.89 -1.36
N ASN A 244 17.97 -2.98 -0.84
CA ASN A 244 19.01 -2.89 0.18
C ASN A 244 20.23 -2.13 -0.33
N ALA A 245 20.68 -2.39 -1.57
CA ALA A 245 21.77 -1.63 -2.18
C ALA A 245 21.45 -0.13 -2.35
N ILE A 246 20.21 0.22 -2.73
CA ILE A 246 19.72 1.62 -2.79
C ILE A 246 19.78 2.28 -1.41
N MET A 247 19.45 1.53 -0.35
CA MET A 247 19.42 2.01 1.04
C MET A 247 20.78 1.94 1.75
N GLY A 248 21.81 1.39 1.12
CA GLY A 248 23.14 1.21 1.71
C GLY A 248 23.23 0.11 2.78
N LEU A 249 22.41 -0.95 2.65
CA LEU A 249 22.34 -2.11 3.55
C LEU A 249 22.96 -3.36 2.92
#